data_AF-A0A7X4XT06-F1
#
_entry.id   AF-A0A7X4XT06-F1
#
_cell.length_a   1.000
_cell.length_b   1.000
_cell.length_c   1.000
_cell.angle_alpha   90.00
_cell.angle_beta   90.00
_cell.angle_gamma   90.00
#
_symmetry.space_group_name_H-M   'P 1'
#
loop_
_entity.id
_entity.type
_entity.pdbx_description
1 polymer ?
#
loop_
_entity_poly.entity_id
_entity_poly.type
_entity_poly.pdbx_seq_one_letter_code
_entity_poly.pdbx_strand_id
1 'polypeptide(L)'
;MQQKQFEALVKNLCQQPNLPQALEVLKTHDESDIAEAAQALTGQFALATVDGEKRIYHVTQEENEQGEEQEFIEHVMNEGDDVIRFIAWFFDSQFSIKAK
;
A
#
# COMPACT_ATOMS: atom_id res chain seq x y z
N MET A 1 -13.16 -10.56 -3.28
CA MET A 1 -12.90 -11.56 -2.21
C MET A 1 -14.08 -11.88 -1.26
N GLN A 2 -14.19 -13.11 -0.73
CA GLN A 2 -15.08 -13.45 0.41
C GLN A 2 -14.40 -13.15 1.77
N GLN A 3 -15.17 -12.84 2.82
CA GLN A 3 -14.63 -12.47 4.15
C GLN A 3 -13.56 -13.43 4.69
N LYS A 4 -13.79 -14.75 4.62
CA LYS A 4 -12.81 -15.75 5.10
C LYS A 4 -11.49 -15.74 4.31
N GLN A 5 -11.56 -15.47 3.01
CA GLN A 5 -10.39 -15.37 2.15
C GLN A 5 -9.61 -14.09 2.48
N PHE A 6 -10.32 -13.00 2.79
CA PHE A 6 -9.71 -11.74 3.23
C PHE A 6 -8.99 -11.90 4.57
N GLU A 7 -9.63 -12.51 5.56
CA GLU A 7 -8.99 -12.79 6.85
C GLU A 7 -7.74 -13.66 6.71
N ALA A 8 -7.76 -14.66 5.82
CA ALA A 8 -6.61 -15.52 5.57
C ALA A 8 -5.47 -14.74 4.87
N LEU A 9 -5.81 -13.89 3.90
CA LEU A 9 -4.87 -13.03 3.22
C LEU A 9 -4.20 -12.05 4.19
N VAL A 10 -4.99 -11.31 4.98
CA VAL A 10 -4.47 -10.37 5.97
C VAL A 10 -3.54 -11.08 6.96
N LYS A 11 -3.90 -12.26 7.44
CA LYS A 11 -3.03 -13.04 8.33
C LYS A 11 -1.71 -13.43 7.66
N ASN A 12 -1.74 -13.88 6.41
CA ASN A 12 -0.54 -14.23 5.66
C ASN A 12 0.37 -12.99 5.43
N LEU A 13 -0.24 -11.85 5.10
CA LEU A 13 0.48 -10.59 4.92
C LEU A 13 1.11 -10.12 6.23
N CYS A 14 0.42 -10.25 7.37
CA CYS A 14 0.97 -9.93 8.70
C CYS A 14 2.17 -10.80 9.12
N GLN A 15 2.38 -11.95 8.47
CA GLN A 15 3.56 -12.79 8.71
C GLN A 15 4.79 -12.32 7.91
N GLN A 16 4.63 -11.36 7.00
CA GLN A 16 5.72 -10.84 6.19
C GLN A 16 6.57 -9.85 7.01
N PRO A 17 7.91 -9.89 6.87
CA PRO A 17 8.80 -9.14 7.74
C PRO A 17 8.80 -7.62 7.48
N ASN A 18 8.33 -7.19 6.32
CA ASN A 18 8.32 -5.78 5.92
C ASN A 18 7.37 -5.54 4.73
N LEU A 19 7.13 -4.26 4.44
CA LEU A 19 6.26 -3.82 3.34
C LEU A 19 6.66 -4.39 1.98
N PRO A 20 7.94 -4.36 1.53
CA PRO A 20 8.32 -4.96 0.25
C PRO A 20 7.90 -6.42 0.11
N GLN A 21 8.11 -7.24 1.14
CA GLN A 21 7.72 -8.66 1.13
C GLN A 21 6.20 -8.84 1.13
N ALA A 22 5.46 -8.03 1.91
CA ALA A 22 4.00 -8.03 1.87
C ALA A 22 3.46 -7.63 0.47
N LEU A 23 4.10 -6.65 -0.17
CA LEU A 23 3.75 -6.22 -1.52
C LEU A 23 4.02 -7.33 -2.55
N GLU A 24 5.11 -8.09 -2.43
CA GLU A 24 5.37 -9.24 -3.32
C GLU A 24 4.26 -10.29 -3.22
N VAL A 25 3.81 -10.62 -2.01
CA VAL A 25 2.68 -11.55 -1.80
C VAL A 25 1.41 -11.04 -2.46
N LEU A 26 1.13 -9.73 -2.37
CA LEU A 26 -0.04 -9.12 -3.02
C LEU A 26 0.06 -9.17 -4.56
N LYS A 27 1.24 -8.92 -5.14
CA LYS A 27 1.46 -8.98 -6.60
C LYS A 27 1.23 -10.36 -7.19
N THR A 28 1.49 -11.42 -6.42
CA THR A 28 1.30 -12.81 -6.86
C THR A 28 -0.03 -13.39 -6.39
N HIS A 29 -0.94 -12.55 -5.91
CA HIS A 29 -2.23 -13.01 -5.40
C HIS A 29 -3.14 -13.49 -6.55
N ASP A 30 -3.96 -14.52 -6.32
CA ASP A 30 -4.83 -15.11 -7.35
C ASP A 30 -5.98 -14.19 -7.80
N GLU A 31 -6.33 -13.21 -6.96
CA GLU A 31 -7.37 -12.20 -7.28
C GLU A 31 -6.74 -11.07 -8.09
N SER A 32 -7.08 -10.99 -9.38
CA SER A 32 -6.46 -10.05 -10.34
C SER A 32 -6.50 -8.60 -9.87
N ASP A 33 -7.63 -8.13 -9.34
CA ASP A 33 -7.76 -6.75 -8.88
C ASP A 33 -6.71 -6.39 -7.81
N ILE A 34 -6.40 -7.34 -6.91
CA ILE A 34 -5.37 -7.18 -5.87
C ILE A 34 -3.98 -7.20 -6.47
N ALA A 35 -3.71 -8.16 -7.36
CA ALA A 35 -2.41 -8.28 -8.01
C ALA A 35 -2.09 -7.05 -8.87
N GLU A 36 -3.06 -6.56 -9.65
CA GLU A 36 -2.93 -5.38 -10.50
C GLU A 36 -2.72 -4.11 -9.68
N ALA A 37 -3.52 -3.90 -8.61
CA ALA A 37 -3.32 -2.78 -7.69
C ALA A 37 -1.92 -2.82 -7.04
N ALA A 38 -1.48 -3.98 -6.54
CA ALA A 38 -0.15 -4.13 -5.95
C ALA A 38 0.98 -3.93 -6.96
N GLN A 39 0.78 -4.35 -8.21
CA GLN A 39 1.74 -4.10 -9.28
C GLN A 39 1.86 -2.61 -9.57
N ALA A 40 0.74 -1.88 -9.63
CA ALA A 40 0.73 -0.43 -9.87
C ALA A 40 1.53 0.34 -8.81
N LEU A 41 1.50 -0.10 -7.55
CA LEU A 41 2.24 0.52 -6.46
C LEU A 41 3.76 0.26 -6.49
N THR A 42 4.25 -0.58 -7.41
CA THR A 42 5.68 -0.87 -7.52
C THR A 42 6.47 0.37 -7.89
N GLY A 43 7.48 0.72 -7.09
CA GLY A 43 8.31 1.90 -7.33
C GLY A 43 7.67 3.22 -6.87
N GLN A 44 6.46 3.17 -6.30
CA GLN A 44 5.77 4.32 -5.74
C GLN A 44 6.00 4.49 -4.24
N PHE A 45 6.98 3.79 -3.66
CA PHE A 45 7.33 3.92 -2.24
C PHE A 45 8.67 4.59 -2.05
N ALA A 46 8.72 5.59 -1.17
CA ALA A 46 9.92 6.32 -0.80
C ALA A 46 10.22 6.14 0.70
N LEU A 47 11.50 5.98 1.04
CA LEU A 47 11.98 5.94 2.42
C LEU A 47 12.62 7.28 2.76
N ALA A 48 12.18 7.92 3.85
CA ALA A 48 12.82 9.13 4.36
C ALA A 48 13.07 9.02 5.87
N THR A 49 14.14 9.65 6.35
CA THR A 49 14.45 9.69 7.79
C THR A 49 13.95 10.99 8.38
N VAL A 50 13.03 10.92 9.33
CA VAL A 50 12.40 12.06 10.01
C VAL A 50 12.53 11.83 11.51
N ASP A 51 13.13 12.77 12.25
CA ASP A 51 13.34 12.66 13.69
C ASP A 51 14.07 11.37 14.14
N GLY A 52 14.93 10.82 13.27
CA GLY A 52 15.66 9.57 13.52
C GLY A 52 14.85 8.30 13.21
N GLU A 53 13.59 8.43 12.81
CA GLU A 53 12.73 7.34 12.37
C GLU A 53 12.75 7.23 10.85
N LYS A 54 12.83 6.01 10.33
CA LYS A 54 12.67 5.77 8.90
C LYS A 54 11.19 5.61 8.58
N ARG A 55 10.65 6.53 7.80
CA ARG A 55 9.25 6.58 7.39
C ARG A 55 9.12 6.17 5.94
N ILE A 56 8.13 5.33 5.65
CA ILE A 56 7.79 4.87 4.31
C ILE A 56 6.58 5.66 3.83
N TYR A 57 6.75 6.32 2.69
CA TYR A 57 5.72 7.12 2.04
C TYR A 57 5.32 6.49 0.72
N HIS A 58 4.04 6.60 0.38
CA HIS A 58 3.54 6.36 -0.96
C HIS A 58 3.55 7.68 -1.73
N VAL A 59 4.07 7.65 -2.96
CA VAL A 59 4.21 8.83 -3.82
C VAL A 59 3.45 8.58 -5.11
N THR A 60 2.45 9.41 -5.37
CA THR A 60 1.67 9.41 -6.62
C THR A 60 1.81 10.73 -7.35
N GLN A 61 1.74 10.66 -8.67
CA GLN A 61 1.62 11.83 -9.53
C GLN A 61 0.19 11.85 -10.06
N GLU A 62 -0.56 12.88 -9.68
CA GLU A 62 -1.93 13.08 -10.16
C GLU A 62 -2.01 14.44 -10.84
N GLU A 63 -2.71 14.49 -11.98
CA GLU A 63 -3.04 15.74 -12.64
C GLU A 63 -4.16 16.43 -11.84
N ASN A 64 -3.93 17.68 -11.43
CA ASN A 64 -4.93 18.46 -10.71
C ASN A 64 -6.01 19.02 -11.66
N GLU A 65 -7.02 19.70 -11.12
CA GLU A 65 -8.12 20.29 -11.91
C GLU A 65 -7.68 21.36 -12.93
N GLN A 66 -6.42 21.83 -12.85
CA GLN A 66 -5.83 22.81 -13.76
C GLN A 66 -4.94 22.16 -14.85
N GLY A 67 -4.83 20.83 -14.87
CA GLY A 67 -3.97 20.12 -15.82
C GLY A 67 -2.49 20.11 -15.42
N GLU A 68 -2.16 20.42 -14.17
CA GLU A 68 -0.79 20.42 -13.68
C GLU A 68 -0.49 19.11 -12.92
N GLU A 69 0.63 18.47 -13.25
CA GLU A 69 1.11 17.29 -12.53
C GLU A 69 1.53 17.69 -11.10
N GLN A 70 0.87 17.11 -10.10
CA GLN A 70 1.17 17.34 -8.70
C GLN A 70 1.57 16.02 -8.02
N GLU A 71 2.65 16.10 -7.23
CA GLU A 71 3.12 14.99 -6.41
C GLU A 71 2.32 14.95 -5.09
N PHE A 72 1.67 13.82 -4.84
CA PHE A 72 1.00 13.49 -3.60
C PHE A 72 1.87 12.53 -2.81
N ILE A 73 2.14 12.89 -1.56
CA ILE A 73 2.97 12.09 -0.65
C ILE A 73 2.11 11.71 0.55
N GLU A 74 1.89 10.41 0.73
CA GLU A 74 1.11 9.86 1.83
C GLU A 74 2.00 9.04 2.75
N HIS A 75 1.90 9.26 4.07
CA HIS A 75 2.63 8.45 5.04
C HIS A 75 1.90 7.12 5.27
N VAL A 76 2.59 6.01 4.99
CA VAL A 76 2.00 4.67 5.09
C VAL A 76 2.34 4.00 6.41
N MET A 77 3.64 3.93 6.75
CA MET A 77 4.13 3.31 7.99
C MET A 77 5.60 3.67 8.23
N ASN A 78 6.15 3.28 9.39
CA ASN A 78 7.60 3.37 9.63
C ASN A 78 8.30 2.03 9.33
N GLU A 79 9.59 2.07 9.04
CA GLU A 79 10.42 0.86 8.92
C GLU A 79 10.48 0.16 10.28
N GLY A 80 10.11 -1.13 10.30
CA GLY A 80 10.03 -1.93 11.53
C GLY A 80 8.69 -1.90 12.23
N ASP A 81 7.72 -1.10 11.77
CA ASP A 81 6.32 -1.23 12.21
C ASP A 81 5.70 -2.53 11.69
N ASP A 82 4.64 -2.98 12.37
CA ASP A 82 3.77 -4.04 11.86
C ASP A 82 3.19 -3.67 10.49
N VAL A 83 3.36 -4.59 9.53
CA VAL A 83 2.85 -4.47 8.16
C VAL A 83 1.32 -4.32 8.09
N ILE A 84 0.60 -4.56 9.19
CA ILE A 84 -0.85 -4.30 9.29
C ILE A 84 -1.21 -2.86 8.91
N ARG A 85 -0.34 -1.88 9.17
CA ARG A 85 -0.55 -0.49 8.76
C ARG A 85 -0.59 -0.36 7.24
N PHE A 86 0.39 -0.94 6.56
CA PHE A 86 0.42 -1.01 5.10
C PHE A 86 -0.76 -1.79 4.53
N ILE A 87 -1.14 -2.92 5.15
CA ILE A 87 -2.27 -3.72 4.67
C ILE A 87 -3.57 -2.93 4.76
N ALA A 88 -3.84 -2.28 5.89
CA ALA A 88 -5.02 -1.43 6.07
C ALA A 88 -5.04 -0.28 5.05
N TRP A 89 -3.90 0.40 4.90
CA TRP A 89 -3.71 1.47 3.94
C TRP A 89 -3.94 1.01 2.49
N PHE A 90 -3.38 -0.14 2.09
CA PHE A 90 -3.51 -0.70 0.74
C PHE A 90 -4.98 -0.95 0.40
N PHE A 91 -5.72 -1.63 1.29
CA PHE A 91 -7.12 -1.92 1.03
C PHE A 91 -8.00 -0.68 1.07
N ASP A 92 -7.70 0.30 1.92
CA ASP A 92 -8.43 1.57 1.94
C ASP A 92 -8.16 2.38 0.66
N SER A 93 -6.89 2.61 0.33
CA SER A 93 -6.48 3.39 -0.84
C SER A 93 -6.95 2.79 -2.17
N GLN A 94 -6.86 1.47 -2.32
CA GLN A 94 -7.13 0.80 -3.60
C GLN A 94 -8.58 0.32 -3.75
N PHE A 95 -9.28 0.02 -2.65
CA PHE A 95 -10.60 -0.64 -2.69
C PHE A 95 -11.69 0.05 -1.85
N SER A 96 -11.36 1.07 -1.05
CA SER A 96 -12.40 1.86 -0.40
C SER A 96 -13.20 2.58 -1.48
N ILE A 97 -14.53 2.43 -1.42
CA ILE A 97 -15.42 3.23 -2.26
C ILE A 97 -15.18 4.66 -1.79
N LYS A 98 -14.52 5.51 -2.59
CA LYS A 98 -14.56 6.97 -2.39
C LYS A 98 -16.05 7.32 -2.34
N ALA A 99 -16.57 7.47 -1.12
CA ALA A 99 -17.98 7.79 -0.92
C ALA A 99 -18.23 9.09 -1.67
N LYS A 100 -19.03 8.98 -2.73
CA LYS A 100 -19.40 10.09 -3.61
C LYS A 100 -20.40 11.01 -2.92
#